data_AF-A0A0T6BAX7-F1
#
_entry.id   AF-A0A0T6BAX7-F1
#
_cell.length_a   1.000
_cell.length_b   1.000
_cell.length_c   1.000
_cell.angle_alpha   90.00
_cell.angle_beta   90.00
_cell.angle_gamma   90.00
#
_symmetry.space_group_name_H-M   'P 1'
#
loop_
_entity.id
_entity.type
_entity.pdbx_description
1 polymer ?
#
loop_
_entity_poly.entity_id
_entity_poly.type
_entity_poly.pdbx_seq_one_letter_code
_entity_poly.pdbx_strand_id
1 'polypeptide(L)'
;MSEKDYAPLSLACVKTLHDKLYEKRKIAALEIEKMVKEFAAVDNTVQIKKLLKVLGEDFATSQNPHVRKGGLLGLAATSIALGKQTSQYTDELIKPILACFQDADLRVRYYACESLYNVVKVARSAVLPHFSAIFNALNKISTDPEQSVKNASELLDRLLKDIVTESTSFDLDGFMPLLR
;
A
#
# COMPACT_ATOMS: atom_id res chain seq x y z
N MET A 1 1.52 -27.51 11.43
CA MET A 1 1.47 -26.16 10.82
C MET A 1 0.63 -25.32 11.76
N SER A 2 1.21 -24.35 12.48
CA SER A 2 0.42 -23.46 13.32
C SER A 2 -0.59 -22.73 12.44
N GLU A 3 -1.88 -22.84 12.72
CA GLU A 3 -2.88 -22.00 12.07
C GLU A 3 -2.49 -20.54 12.35
N LYS A 4 -1.95 -19.85 11.35
CA LYS A 4 -1.68 -18.42 11.47
C LYS A 4 -3.01 -17.75 11.76
N ASP A 5 -3.07 -17.03 12.87
CA ASP A 5 -4.23 -16.21 13.21
C ASP A 5 -4.28 -15.03 12.24
N TYR A 6 -5.20 -15.08 11.29
CA TYR A 6 -5.43 -14.03 10.31
C TYR A 6 -6.48 -13.01 10.77
N ALA A 7 -6.93 -13.08 12.04
CA ALA A 7 -7.85 -12.10 12.58
C ALA A 7 -7.33 -10.66 12.38
N PRO A 8 -8.20 -9.71 11.99
CA PRO A 8 -9.67 -9.82 11.93
C PRO A 8 -10.24 -10.43 10.63
N LEU A 9 -9.42 -10.88 9.68
CA LEU A 9 -9.91 -11.45 8.43
C LEU A 9 -10.55 -12.82 8.66
N SER A 10 -11.71 -13.03 8.04
CA SER A 10 -12.31 -14.37 7.95
C SER A 10 -11.47 -15.28 7.06
N LEU A 11 -11.48 -16.59 7.32
CA LEU A 11 -10.78 -17.57 6.47
C LEU A 11 -11.28 -17.54 5.01
N ALA A 12 -12.54 -17.17 4.79
CA ALA A 12 -13.12 -16.98 3.46
C ALA A 12 -12.51 -15.76 2.75
N CYS A 13 -12.37 -14.64 3.46
CA CYS A 13 -11.72 -13.43 2.95
C CYS A 13 -10.25 -13.72 2.60
N VAL A 14 -9.51 -14.40 3.49
CA VAL A 14 -8.12 -14.83 3.24
C VAL A 14 -8.01 -15.66 1.96
N LYS A 15 -8.83 -16.70 1.81
CA LYS A 15 -8.84 -17.54 0.60
C LYS A 15 -9.13 -16.73 -0.66
N THR A 16 -10.04 -15.76 -0.57
CA THR A 16 -10.45 -14.92 -1.70
C THR A 16 -9.38 -13.92 -2.08
N LEU A 17 -8.65 -13.34 -1.11
CA LEU A 17 -7.46 -12.51 -1.35
C LEU A 17 -6.30 -13.27 -2.01
N HIS A 18 -6.21 -14.58 -1.76
CA HIS A 18 -5.19 -15.43 -2.35
C HIS A 18 -5.53 -15.92 -3.77
N ASP A 19 -6.72 -15.59 -4.28
CA ASP A 19 -7.16 -16.12 -5.56
C ASP A 19 -6.30 -15.60 -6.72
N LYS A 20 -6.12 -16.44 -7.73
CA LYS A 20 -5.39 -16.11 -8.96
C LYS A 20 -6.08 -15.03 -9.78
N LEU A 21 -7.41 -14.95 -9.69
CA LEU A 21 -8.25 -14.00 -10.40
C LEU A 21 -8.32 -12.67 -9.65
N TYR A 22 -8.01 -11.59 -10.37
CA TYR A 22 -8.09 -10.23 -9.83
C TYR A 22 -9.50 -9.87 -9.33
N GLU A 23 -10.55 -10.19 -10.09
CA GLU A 23 -11.94 -9.87 -9.72
C GLU A 23 -12.34 -10.47 -8.38
N LYS A 24 -11.87 -11.67 -8.05
CA LYS A 24 -12.13 -12.27 -6.74
C LYS A 24 -11.41 -11.53 -5.63
N ARG A 25 -10.13 -11.18 -5.81
CA ARG A 25 -9.38 -10.37 -4.84
C ARG A 25 -10.05 -9.02 -4.59
N LYS A 26 -10.62 -8.41 -5.62
CA LYS A 26 -11.38 -7.16 -5.51
C LYS A 26 -12.63 -7.30 -4.63
N ILE A 27 -13.34 -8.43 -4.71
CA ILE A 27 -14.48 -8.70 -3.80
C ILE A 27 -14.01 -8.72 -2.34
N ALA A 28 -12.90 -9.40 -2.04
CA ALA A 28 -12.35 -9.41 -0.68
C ALA A 28 -11.83 -8.04 -0.23
N ALA A 29 -11.26 -7.25 -1.14
CA ALA A 29 -10.85 -5.88 -0.84
C ALA A 29 -12.05 -5.00 -0.43
N LEU A 30 -13.21 -5.15 -1.09
CA LEU A 30 -14.44 -4.46 -0.71
C LEU A 30 -14.97 -4.90 0.66
N GLU A 31 -14.83 -6.17 1.01
CA GLU A 31 -15.15 -6.67 2.36
C GLU A 31 -14.24 -6.03 3.41
N ILE A 32 -12.94 -5.91 3.12
CA ILE A 32 -11.97 -5.21 3.97
C ILE A 32 -12.35 -3.74 4.13
N GLU A 33 -12.73 -3.04 3.05
CA GLU A 33 -13.15 -1.65 3.16
C GLU A 33 -14.33 -1.47 4.12
N LYS A 34 -15.34 -2.35 4.00
CA LYS A 34 -16.51 -2.32 4.88
C LYS A 34 -16.11 -2.56 6.34
N MET A 35 -15.29 -3.59 6.59
CA MET A 35 -14.79 -3.94 7.92
C MET A 35 -13.99 -2.78 8.56
N VAL A 36 -13.09 -2.16 7.79
CA VAL A 36 -12.26 -1.04 8.29
C VAL A 36 -13.12 0.19 8.59
N LYS A 37 -14.15 0.48 7.79
CA LYS A 37 -15.13 1.56 8.10
C LYS A 37 -15.86 1.28 9.41
N GLU A 38 -16.27 0.05 9.67
CA GLU A 38 -16.91 -0.34 10.92
C GLU A 38 -15.96 -0.17 12.12
N PHE A 39 -14.69 -0.59 12.00
CA PHE A 39 -13.69 -0.38 13.06
C PHE A 39 -13.38 1.09 13.30
N ALA A 40 -13.24 1.88 12.23
CA ALA A 40 -13.00 3.31 12.29
C ALA A 40 -14.16 4.07 12.97
N ALA A 41 -15.40 3.67 12.71
CA ALA A 41 -16.59 4.30 13.28
C ALA A 41 -16.70 4.16 14.82
N VAL A 42 -16.03 3.15 15.40
CA VAL A 42 -15.99 2.92 16.85
C VAL A 42 -14.59 3.08 17.43
N ASP A 43 -13.68 3.74 16.71
CA ASP A 43 -12.27 3.97 17.09
C ASP A 43 -11.52 2.70 17.53
N ASN A 44 -11.83 1.55 16.91
CA ASN A 44 -11.18 0.28 17.21
C ASN A 44 -9.82 0.16 16.52
N THR A 45 -8.89 1.00 16.97
CA THR A 45 -7.51 1.08 16.47
C THR A 45 -6.75 -0.24 16.64
N VAL A 46 -7.12 -1.07 17.63
CA VAL A 46 -6.52 -2.38 17.87
C VAL A 46 -6.76 -3.31 16.69
N GLN A 47 -8.00 -3.39 16.19
CA GLN A 47 -8.32 -4.26 15.07
C GLN A 47 -7.74 -3.74 13.75
N ILE A 48 -7.70 -2.41 13.55
CA ILE A 48 -7.05 -1.80 12.38
C ILE A 48 -5.56 -2.16 12.36
N LYS A 49 -4.86 -2.01 13.48
CA LYS A 49 -3.42 -2.36 13.58
C LYS A 49 -3.17 -3.85 13.36
N LYS A 50 -4.03 -4.73 13.89
CA LYS A 50 -3.95 -6.18 13.62
C LYS A 50 -4.13 -6.49 12.14
N LEU A 51 -5.12 -5.89 11.49
CA LEU A 51 -5.35 -6.06 10.06
C LEU A 51 -4.15 -5.59 9.22
N LEU A 52 -3.62 -4.40 9.51
CA LEU A 52 -2.44 -3.87 8.83
C LEU A 52 -1.22 -4.78 9.00
N LYS A 53 -1.04 -5.34 10.19
CA LYS A 53 0.01 -6.34 10.45
C LYS A 53 -0.16 -7.57 9.58
N VAL A 54 -1.36 -8.15 9.52
CA VAL A 54 -1.64 -9.32 8.67
C VAL A 54 -1.37 -9.01 7.20
N LEU A 55 -1.90 -7.89 6.68
CA LEU A 55 -1.74 -7.53 5.27
C LEU A 55 -0.30 -7.16 4.91
N GLY A 56 0.39 -6.45 5.80
CA GLY A 56 1.75 -5.94 5.58
C GLY A 56 2.84 -6.98 5.85
N GLU A 57 2.76 -7.69 6.97
CA GLU A 57 3.81 -8.63 7.40
C GLU A 57 3.55 -10.05 6.89
N ASP A 58 2.30 -10.55 6.92
CA ASP A 58 2.03 -11.92 6.48
C ASP A 58 1.77 -12.02 4.97
N PHE A 59 1.06 -11.05 4.39
CA PHE A 59 0.66 -11.14 2.99
C PHE A 59 1.70 -10.53 2.05
N ALA A 60 2.10 -9.28 2.26
CA ALA A 60 3.01 -8.57 1.35
C ALA A 60 4.42 -9.18 1.32
N THR A 61 4.84 -9.91 2.37
CA THR A 61 6.14 -10.62 2.41
C THR A 61 6.06 -12.11 2.03
N SER A 62 4.87 -12.61 1.69
CA SER A 62 4.66 -14.03 1.38
C SER A 62 5.50 -14.49 0.19
N GLN A 63 5.95 -15.74 0.22
CA GLN A 63 6.62 -16.37 -0.93
C GLN A 63 5.68 -16.52 -2.14
N ASN A 64 4.36 -16.55 -1.91
CA ASN A 64 3.39 -16.69 -2.99
C ASN A 64 3.00 -15.32 -3.57
N PRO A 65 3.24 -15.08 -4.88
CA PRO A 65 2.92 -13.79 -5.51
C PRO A 65 1.43 -13.46 -5.50
N HIS A 66 0.52 -14.44 -5.48
CA HIS A 66 -0.92 -14.17 -5.38
C HIS A 66 -1.31 -13.60 -4.02
N VAL A 67 -0.67 -14.10 -2.95
CA VAL A 67 -0.83 -13.62 -1.59
C VAL A 67 -0.31 -12.19 -1.47
N ARG A 68 0.87 -11.89 -2.02
CA ARG A 68 1.42 -10.52 -2.04
C ARG A 68 0.49 -9.53 -2.74
N LYS A 69 -0.04 -9.91 -3.91
CA LYS A 69 -1.03 -9.10 -4.65
C LYS A 69 -2.29 -8.85 -3.81
N GLY A 70 -2.78 -9.86 -3.08
CA GLY A 70 -3.89 -9.71 -2.15
C GLY A 70 -3.57 -8.73 -1.01
N GLY A 71 -2.39 -8.85 -0.40
CA GLY A 71 -1.92 -7.93 0.64
C GLY A 71 -1.87 -6.48 0.18
N LEU A 72 -1.27 -6.23 -0.99
CA LEU A 72 -1.20 -4.91 -1.61
C LEU A 72 -2.60 -4.31 -1.85
N LEU A 73 -3.54 -5.11 -2.35
CA LEU A 73 -4.92 -4.67 -2.59
C LEU A 73 -5.64 -4.37 -1.27
N GLY A 74 -5.44 -5.21 -0.24
CA GLY A 74 -6.00 -5.02 1.09
C GLY A 74 -5.47 -3.77 1.80
N LEU A 75 -4.17 -3.46 1.67
CA LEU A 75 -3.58 -2.23 2.24
C LEU A 75 -4.17 -0.98 1.58
N ALA A 76 -4.32 -0.99 0.24
CA ALA A 76 -4.97 0.09 -0.49
C ALA A 76 -6.43 0.28 -0.04
N ALA A 77 -7.21 -0.81 0.02
CA ALA A 77 -8.58 -0.80 0.53
C ALA A 77 -8.67 -0.24 1.96
N THR A 78 -7.75 -0.65 2.84
CA THR A 78 -7.68 -0.15 4.22
C THR A 78 -7.48 1.37 4.25
N SER A 79 -6.56 1.90 3.45
CA SER A 79 -6.35 3.36 3.37
C SER A 79 -7.57 4.12 2.85
N ILE A 80 -8.24 3.59 1.81
CA ILE A 80 -9.44 4.20 1.24
C ILE A 80 -10.56 4.24 2.30
N ALA A 81 -10.72 3.16 3.07
CA ALA A 81 -11.71 3.07 4.12
C ALA A 81 -11.45 4.00 5.31
N LEU A 82 -10.18 4.18 5.70
CA LEU A 82 -9.78 5.08 6.79
C LEU A 82 -9.94 6.56 6.42
N GLY A 83 -9.85 6.91 5.13
CA GLY A 83 -9.95 8.30 4.68
C GLY A 83 -8.92 9.19 5.41
N LYS A 84 -9.38 10.22 6.11
CA LYS A 84 -8.50 11.15 6.85
C LYS A 84 -7.68 10.46 7.96
N GLN A 85 -8.18 9.37 8.54
CA GLN A 85 -7.45 8.63 9.60
C GLN A 85 -6.24 7.85 9.04
N THR A 86 -6.08 7.74 7.72
CA THR A 86 -4.91 7.11 7.08
C THR A 86 -3.59 7.70 7.56
N SER A 87 -3.58 9.00 7.89
CA SER A 87 -2.40 9.70 8.40
C SER A 87 -1.79 9.06 9.67
N GLN A 88 -2.59 8.32 10.45
CA GLN A 88 -2.15 7.64 11.66
C GLN A 88 -1.45 6.29 11.40
N TYR A 89 -1.48 5.80 10.16
CA TYR A 89 -1.05 4.45 9.78
C TYR A 89 -0.13 4.45 8.55
N THR A 90 0.48 5.59 8.22
CA THR A 90 1.28 5.73 6.98
C THR A 90 2.48 4.82 6.98
N ASP A 91 3.14 4.60 8.13
CA ASP A 91 4.25 3.66 8.28
C ASP A 91 3.83 2.22 7.95
N GLU A 92 2.75 1.74 8.56
CA GLU A 92 2.24 0.38 8.41
C GLU A 92 1.67 0.12 7.01
N LEU A 93 1.24 1.16 6.30
CA LEU A 93 0.75 1.07 4.92
C LEU A 93 1.90 1.13 3.91
N ILE A 94 2.78 2.13 4.02
CA ILE A 94 3.75 2.47 2.97
C ILE A 94 4.92 1.48 2.95
N LYS A 95 5.49 1.14 4.11
CA LYS A 95 6.66 0.25 4.19
C LYS A 95 6.45 -1.11 3.50
N PRO A 96 5.37 -1.88 3.78
CA PRO A 96 5.16 -3.15 3.11
C PRO A 96 4.86 -3.00 1.61
N ILE A 97 4.21 -1.91 1.19
CA ILE A 97 3.99 -1.67 -0.25
C ILE A 97 5.32 -1.39 -0.96
N LEU A 98 6.19 -0.54 -0.40
CA LEU A 98 7.49 -0.22 -0.97
C LEU A 98 8.40 -1.46 -1.08
N ALA A 99 8.31 -2.41 -0.14
CA ALA A 99 9.06 -3.66 -0.24
C ALA A 99 8.74 -4.46 -1.52
N CYS A 100 7.54 -4.30 -2.08
CA CYS A 100 7.10 -4.97 -3.31
C CYS A 100 7.52 -4.24 -4.61
N PHE A 101 8.17 -3.08 -4.54
CA PHE A 101 8.59 -2.34 -5.76
C PHE A 101 9.68 -3.06 -6.56
N GLN A 102 10.45 -3.93 -5.92
CA GLN A 102 11.53 -4.70 -6.56
C GLN A 102 11.18 -6.19 -6.70
N ASP A 103 9.89 -6.52 -6.67
CA ASP A 103 9.43 -7.91 -6.75
C ASP A 103 9.80 -8.56 -8.11
N ALA A 104 10.13 -9.85 -8.09
CA ALA A 104 10.42 -10.58 -9.32
C ALA A 104 9.18 -10.69 -10.25
N ASP A 105 7.98 -10.76 -9.69
CA ASP A 105 6.72 -10.83 -10.45
C ASP A 105 6.27 -9.41 -10.85
N LEU A 106 6.22 -9.16 -12.16
CA LEU A 106 5.84 -7.86 -12.72
C LEU A 106 4.48 -7.36 -12.23
N ARG A 107 3.53 -8.27 -12.00
CA ARG A 107 2.18 -7.88 -11.56
C ARG A 107 2.23 -7.45 -10.10
N VAL A 108 3.09 -8.04 -9.27
CA VAL A 108 3.31 -7.56 -7.89
C VAL A 108 3.84 -6.14 -7.92
N ARG A 109 4.85 -5.85 -8.75
CA ARG A 109 5.40 -4.49 -8.91
C ARG A 109 4.33 -3.50 -9.38
N TYR A 110 3.54 -3.87 -10.39
CA TYR A 110 2.41 -3.08 -10.87
C TYR A 110 1.42 -2.75 -9.74
N TYR A 111 0.96 -3.77 -9.00
CA TYR A 111 0.04 -3.55 -7.88
C TYR A 111 0.68 -2.75 -6.74
N ALA A 112 2.01 -2.83 -6.55
CA ALA A 112 2.68 -2.02 -5.55
C ALA A 112 2.61 -0.52 -5.91
N CYS A 113 2.86 -0.17 -7.17
CA CYS A 113 2.66 1.20 -7.68
C CYS A 113 1.22 1.67 -7.49
N GLU A 114 0.25 0.85 -7.90
CA GLU A 114 -1.18 1.20 -7.86
C GLU A 114 -1.69 1.36 -6.41
N SER A 115 -1.30 0.45 -5.52
CA SER A 115 -1.63 0.51 -4.10
C SER A 115 -1.00 1.71 -3.42
N LEU A 116 0.28 2.02 -3.70
CA LEU A 116 0.92 3.20 -3.13
C LEU A 116 0.30 4.50 -3.65
N TYR A 117 -0.05 4.55 -4.93
CA TYR A 117 -0.81 5.68 -5.50
C TYR A 117 -2.10 5.93 -4.70
N ASN A 118 -2.87 4.88 -4.40
CA ASN A 118 -4.11 5.02 -3.64
C ASN A 118 -3.85 5.49 -2.20
N VAL A 119 -2.84 4.94 -1.51
CA VAL A 119 -2.45 5.39 -0.16
C VAL A 119 -2.03 6.86 -0.18
N VAL A 120 -1.18 7.26 -1.12
CA VAL A 120 -0.67 8.64 -1.26
C VAL A 120 -1.81 9.61 -1.59
N LYS A 121 -2.73 9.20 -2.47
CA LYS A 121 -3.91 9.99 -2.85
C LYS A 121 -4.77 10.32 -1.63
N VAL A 122 -4.94 9.36 -0.72
CA VAL A 122 -5.75 9.54 0.50
C VAL A 122 -4.98 10.29 1.59
N ALA A 123 -3.73 9.91 1.83
CA ALA A 123 -2.92 10.46 2.93
C ALA A 123 -2.40 11.89 2.67
N ARG A 124 -2.26 12.30 1.39
CA ARG A 124 -1.79 13.62 0.97
C ARG A 124 -0.49 14.00 1.70
N SER A 125 -0.43 15.17 2.34
CA SER A 125 0.78 15.66 3.03
C SER A 125 1.28 14.75 4.15
N ALA A 126 0.47 13.83 4.67
CA ALA A 126 0.90 12.87 5.69
C ALA A 126 1.94 11.85 5.16
N VAL A 127 2.17 11.78 3.84
CA VAL A 127 3.22 10.93 3.26
C VAL A 127 4.58 11.60 3.21
N LEU A 128 4.68 12.90 3.46
CA LEU A 128 5.94 13.64 3.33
C LEU A 128 7.07 13.11 4.25
N PRO A 129 6.80 12.63 5.48
CA PRO A 129 7.83 11.95 6.29
C PRO A 129 8.44 10.71 5.60
N HIS A 130 7.72 10.11 4.66
CA HIS A 130 8.15 8.95 3.86
C HIS A 130 8.73 9.34 2.50
N PHE A 131 8.82 10.63 2.18
CA PHE A 131 9.17 11.12 0.86
C PHE A 131 10.47 10.50 0.35
N SER A 132 11.55 10.52 1.14
CA SER A 132 12.85 10.00 0.72
C SER A 132 12.79 8.52 0.34
N ALA A 133 12.01 7.72 1.08
CA ALA A 133 11.84 6.30 0.78
C ALA A 133 11.03 6.09 -0.50
N ILE A 134 9.93 6.83 -0.66
CA ILE A 134 9.07 6.75 -1.86
C ILE A 134 9.84 7.21 -3.10
N PHE A 135 10.55 8.34 -3.02
CA PHE A 135 11.36 8.89 -4.10
C PHE A 135 12.46 7.93 -4.54
N ASN A 136 13.20 7.34 -3.59
CA ASN A 136 14.22 6.34 -3.90
C ASN A 136 13.64 5.09 -4.59
N ALA A 137 12.43 4.67 -4.19
CA ALA A 137 11.76 3.55 -4.84
C ALA A 137 11.28 3.90 -6.25
N LEU A 138 10.71 5.10 -6.44
CA LEU A 138 10.31 5.65 -7.74
C LEU A 138 11.49 5.76 -8.71
N ASN A 139 12.63 6.26 -8.26
CA ASN A 139 13.83 6.35 -9.09
C ASN A 139 14.26 4.99 -9.64
N LYS A 140 14.19 3.94 -8.81
CA LYS A 140 14.56 2.58 -9.25
C LYS A 140 13.54 2.00 -10.23
N ILE A 141 12.25 2.05 -9.88
CA ILE A 141 11.17 1.44 -10.67
C ILE A 141 10.88 2.21 -11.97
N SER A 142 11.32 3.46 -12.11
CA SER A 142 11.20 4.22 -13.37
C SER A 142 11.95 3.56 -14.54
N THR A 143 12.92 2.70 -14.25
CA THR A 143 13.70 1.94 -15.22
C THR A 143 13.18 0.51 -15.45
N ASP A 144 11.98 0.20 -14.96
CA ASP A 144 11.38 -1.14 -15.11
C ASP A 144 11.27 -1.54 -16.60
N PRO A 145 11.62 -2.80 -16.96
CA PRO A 145 11.48 -3.25 -18.34
C PRO A 145 10.02 -3.23 -18.82
N GLU A 146 9.05 -3.39 -17.92
CA GLU A 146 7.64 -3.47 -18.26
C GLU A 146 7.00 -2.08 -18.36
N GLN A 147 6.47 -1.75 -19.55
CA GLN A 147 5.83 -0.46 -19.80
C GLN A 147 4.63 -0.20 -18.87
N SER A 148 3.87 -1.23 -18.51
CA SER A 148 2.74 -1.11 -17.61
C SER A 148 3.16 -0.66 -16.20
N VAL A 149 4.30 -1.15 -15.70
CA VAL A 149 4.84 -0.79 -14.40
C VAL A 149 5.38 0.64 -14.42
N LYS A 150 6.10 1.02 -15.48
CA LYS A 150 6.56 2.41 -15.67
C LYS A 150 5.39 3.39 -15.67
N ASN A 151 4.36 3.14 -16.47
CA ASN A 151 3.17 4.00 -16.54
C ASN A 151 2.51 4.15 -15.15
N ALA A 152 2.41 3.08 -14.36
CA ALA A 152 1.87 3.15 -13.01
C ALA A 152 2.75 3.98 -12.06
N SER A 153 4.07 3.84 -12.17
CA SER A 153 5.03 4.62 -11.37
C SER A 153 5.01 6.11 -11.71
N GLU A 154 4.80 6.47 -12.98
CA GLU A 154 4.70 7.86 -13.43
C GLU A 154 3.46 8.57 -12.86
N LEU A 155 2.34 7.86 -12.71
CA LEU A 155 1.14 8.42 -12.06
C LEU A 155 1.39 8.72 -10.58
N LEU A 156 2.10 7.82 -9.89
CA LEU A 156 2.51 8.01 -8.50
C LEU A 156 3.51 9.16 -8.35
N ASP A 157 4.52 9.24 -9.22
CA ASP A 157 5.50 10.33 -9.24
C ASP A 157 4.83 11.69 -9.43
N ARG A 158 3.91 11.80 -10.40
CA ARG A 158 3.17 13.04 -10.66
C ARG A 158 2.35 13.48 -9.45
N LEU A 159 1.62 12.55 -8.83
CA LEU A 159 0.86 12.81 -7.61
C LEU A 159 1.75 13.24 -6.44
N LEU A 160 2.92 12.62 -6.28
CA LEU A 160 3.87 12.97 -5.23
C LEU A 160 4.42 14.40 -5.43
N LYS A 161 4.76 14.75 -6.68
CA LYS A 161 5.19 16.11 -7.06
C LYS A 161 4.11 17.15 -6.77
N ASP A 162 2.86 16.85 -7.07
CA ASP A 162 1.73 17.74 -6.75
C ASP A 162 1.65 17.99 -5.23
N ILE A 163 1.73 16.94 -4.42
CA ILE A 163 1.70 17.04 -2.94
C ILE A 163 2.89 17.85 -2.40
N VAL A 164 4.09 17.66 -2.95
CA VAL A 164 5.29 18.42 -2.55
C VAL A 164 5.14 19.89 -2.92
N THR A 165 4.63 20.19 -4.11
CA THR A 165 4.44 21.57 -4.60
C THR A 165 3.38 22.32 -3.80
N GLU A 166 2.35 21.62 -3.34
CA GLU A 166 1.31 22.17 -2.45
C GLU A 166 1.79 22.35 -1.00
N SER A 167 2.93 21.76 -0.62
CA SER A 167 3.41 21.78 0.76
C SER A 167 4.22 23.04 1.06
N THR A 168 3.87 23.72 2.16
CA THR A 168 4.59 24.90 2.65
C THR A 168 5.79 24.56 3.55
N SER A 169 5.97 23.29 3.90
CA SER A 169 6.96 22.83 4.90
C SER A 169 7.73 21.60 4.42
N PHE A 170 7.85 21.42 3.11
CA PHE A 170 8.63 20.32 2.56
C PHE A 170 10.12 20.49 2.87
N ASP A 171 10.75 19.41 3.33
CA ASP A 171 12.17 19.37 3.67
C ASP A 171 13.03 19.37 2.40
N LEU A 172 13.27 20.57 1.86
CA LEU A 172 14.11 20.78 0.70
C LEU A 172 15.56 20.38 0.97
N ASP A 173 16.07 20.61 2.18
CA ASP A 173 17.44 20.29 2.55
C ASP A 173 17.67 18.77 2.59
N GLY A 174 16.70 18.01 3.10
CA GLY A 174 16.70 16.55 3.03
C GLY A 174 16.50 15.99 1.61
N PHE A 175 15.87 16.77 0.71
CA PHE A 175 15.67 16.37 -0.68
C PHE A 175 16.91 16.55 -1.55
N MET A 176 17.64 17.66 -1.41
CA MET A 176 18.79 17.99 -2.27
C MET A 176 19.85 16.87 -2.41
N PRO A 177 20.20 16.12 -1.34
CA PRO A 177 21.12 14.98 -1.44
C PRO A 177 20.60 13.82 -2.31
N LEU A 178 19.28 13.66 -2.46
CA LEU A 178 18.67 12.57 -3.22
C LEU A 178 18.73 12.79 -4.74
N LEU A 179 19.06 14.01 -5.18
CA LEU A 179 19.20 14.38 -6.60
C LEU A 179 20.60 14.15 -7.16
N ARG A 180 21.57 13.77 -6.32
CA ARG A 180 22.96 13.52 -6.70
C ARG A 180 23.17 12.05 -7.04
#